data_AF-A0A5R8K846-F1
#
_entry.id   AF-A0A5R8K846-F1
#
_cell.length_a   1.000
_cell.length_b   1.000
_cell.length_c   1.000
_cell.angle_alpha   90.00
_cell.angle_beta   90.00
_cell.angle_gamma   90.00
#
_symmetry.space_group_name_H-M   'P 1'
#
loop_
_entity.id
_entity.type
_entity.pdbx_description
1 polymer ?
#
loop_
_entity_poly.entity_id
_entity_poly.type
_entity_poly.pdbx_seq_one_letter_code
_entity_poly.pdbx_strand_id
1 'polypeptide(L)'
;MAQTFYWVLALACFQAQFLRACGQNLNVSGQFATARGRIFNVSGWFGDVSGWFLNARGQFFNVSVRFASVSGQFLTARDRILNARGQFLNVSARILSVSE
;
A
#
# COMPACT_ATOMS: atom_id res chain seq x y z
N MET A 1 -9.17 -35.19 9.34
CA MET A 1 -10.02 -34.22 8.59
C MET A 1 -10.09 -32.84 9.26
N ALA A 2 -10.09 -32.71 10.59
CA ALA A 2 -10.08 -31.41 11.26
C ALA A 2 -8.72 -30.66 11.18
N GLN A 3 -7.60 -31.38 11.27
CA GLN A 3 -6.25 -30.78 11.21
C GLN A 3 -6.00 -30.04 9.89
N THR A 4 -6.37 -30.65 8.76
CA THR A 4 -6.23 -30.07 7.41
C THR A 4 -7.10 -28.84 7.21
N PHE A 5 -8.30 -28.81 7.81
CA PHE A 5 -9.17 -27.62 7.80
C PHE A 5 -8.57 -26.45 8.59
N TYR A 6 -7.94 -26.73 9.74
CA TYR A 6 -7.22 -25.72 10.53
C TYR A 6 -6.05 -25.11 9.77
N TRP A 7 -5.26 -25.94 9.06
CA TRP A 7 -4.17 -25.44 8.22
C TRP A 7 -4.67 -24.60 7.05
N VAL A 8 -5.76 -25.00 6.38
CA VAL A 8 -6.35 -24.22 5.27
C VAL A 8 -6.96 -22.90 5.76
N LEU A 9 -7.66 -22.90 6.90
CA LEU A 9 -8.19 -21.68 7.53
C LEU A 9 -7.08 -20.78 8.07
N ALA A 10 -6.01 -21.33 8.65
CA ALA A 10 -4.85 -20.57 9.10
C ALA A 10 -4.06 -19.99 7.92
N LEU A 11 -3.92 -20.73 6.81
CA LEU A 11 -3.29 -20.23 5.58
C LEU A 11 -4.14 -19.14 4.92
N ALA A 12 -5.47 -19.28 4.92
CA ALA A 12 -6.40 -18.26 4.43
C ALA A 12 -6.43 -17.02 5.36
N CYS A 13 -6.32 -17.20 6.68
CA CYS A 13 -6.19 -16.10 7.64
C CYS A 13 -4.83 -15.40 7.52
N PHE A 14 -3.76 -16.13 7.25
CA PHE A 14 -2.42 -15.59 6.95
C PHE A 14 -2.40 -14.85 5.61
N GLN A 15 -3.10 -15.35 4.58
CA GLN A 15 -3.32 -14.64 3.32
C GLN A 15 -4.27 -13.44 3.46
N ALA A 16 -5.20 -13.45 4.42
CA ALA A 16 -6.01 -12.28 4.76
C ALA A 16 -5.19 -11.17 5.43
N GLN A 17 -4.06 -11.53 6.05
CA GLN A 17 -3.09 -10.57 6.58
C GLN A 17 -2.16 -10.02 5.49
N PHE A 18 -1.70 -10.84 4.54
CA PHE A 18 -0.81 -10.45 3.44
C PHE A 18 -1.48 -10.58 2.07
N LEU A 19 -2.00 -9.47 1.54
CA LEU A 19 -2.60 -9.43 0.21
C LEU A 19 -1.56 -9.02 -0.84
N ARG A 20 -1.37 -9.86 -1.87
CA ARG A 20 -0.57 -9.53 -3.05
C ARG A 20 -1.43 -9.38 -4.29
N ALA A 21 -1.41 -8.21 -4.92
CA ALA A 21 -2.23 -7.90 -6.08
C ALA A 21 -1.38 -7.44 -7.28
N CYS A 22 -1.63 -8.04 -8.45
CA CYS A 22 -1.00 -7.67 -9.72
C CYS A 22 -2.09 -7.42 -10.78
N GLY A 23 -2.12 -6.24 -11.41
CA GLY A 23 -3.19 -5.89 -12.35
C GLY A 23 -3.22 -4.43 -12.77
N GLN A 24 -4.17 -4.05 -13.63
CA GLN A 24 -4.26 -2.66 -14.11
C GLN A 24 -5.00 -1.74 -13.14
N ASN A 25 -6.08 -2.23 -12.53
CA ASN A 25 -6.89 -1.48 -11.57
C ASN A 25 -7.16 -2.38 -10.37
N LEU A 26 -6.62 -2.02 -9.22
CA LEU A 26 -6.64 -2.86 -8.03
C LEU A 26 -7.12 -2.07 -6.83
N ASN A 27 -8.04 -2.67 -6.07
CA ASN A 27 -8.43 -2.19 -4.76
C ASN A 27 -7.97 -3.22 -3.73
N VAL A 28 -7.10 -2.81 -2.82
CA VAL A 28 -6.46 -3.69 -1.84
C VAL A 28 -6.73 -3.15 -0.45
N SER A 29 -7.38 -3.97 0.38
CA SER A 29 -7.61 -3.67 1.79
C SER A 29 -7.09 -4.81 2.66
N GLY A 30 -6.21 -4.54 3.61
CA GLY A 30 -5.64 -5.56 4.49
C GLY A 30 -4.60 -5.01 5.46
N GLN A 31 -4.13 -5.82 6.41
CA GLN A 31 -3.08 -5.39 7.34
C GLN A 31 -1.75 -5.14 6.61
N PHE A 32 -1.37 -6.06 5.72
CA PHE A 32 -0.19 -5.97 4.87
C PHE A 32 -0.59 -6.11 3.40
N ALA A 33 -0.24 -5.11 2.60
CA ALA A 33 -0.60 -5.04 1.19
C ALA A 33 0.66 -4.89 0.33
N THR A 34 0.77 -5.71 -0.72
CA THR A 34 1.76 -5.51 -1.78
C THR A 34 1.07 -5.43 -3.13
N ALA A 35 1.25 -4.32 -3.84
CA ALA A 35 0.55 -4.08 -5.11
C ALA A 35 1.49 -3.68 -6.26
N ARG A 36 1.32 -4.29 -7.43
CA ARG A 36 2.05 -3.98 -8.69
C ARG A 36 1.12 -3.86 -9.90
N GLY A 37 1.32 -2.86 -10.75
CA GLY A 37 0.21 -2.41 -11.60
C GLY A 37 0.22 -0.95 -12.04
N ARG A 38 -0.90 -0.51 -12.62
CA ARG A 38 -1.06 0.86 -13.14
C ARG A 38 -1.76 1.77 -12.14
N ILE A 39 -2.94 1.37 -11.65
CA ILE A 39 -3.78 2.17 -10.76
C ILE A 39 -4.11 1.34 -9.52
N PHE A 40 -3.90 1.93 -8.34
CA PHE A 40 -4.19 1.27 -7.07
C PHE A 40 -4.93 2.18 -6.10
N ASN A 41 -5.82 1.56 -5.36
CA ASN A 41 -6.32 2.07 -4.10
C ASN A 41 -5.92 1.07 -2.99
N VAL A 42 -5.14 1.52 -2.02
CA VAL A 42 -4.64 0.66 -0.94
C VAL A 42 -5.05 1.23 0.41
N SER A 43 -5.71 0.43 1.23
CA SER A 43 -6.02 0.75 2.61
C SER A 43 -5.47 -0.33 3.54
N GLY A 44 -4.71 0.07 4.57
CA GLY A 44 -4.07 -0.91 5.43
C GLY A 44 -3.13 -0.35 6.47
N TRP A 45 -2.49 -1.22 7.23
CA TRP A 45 -1.48 -0.80 8.20
C TRP A 45 -0.12 -0.64 7.53
N PHE A 46 0.24 -1.60 6.67
CA PHE A 46 1.49 -1.64 5.92
C PHE A 46 1.22 -1.82 4.44
N GLY A 47 1.86 -1.01 3.60
CA GLY A 47 1.76 -1.12 2.14
C GLY A 47 3.09 -0.95 1.43
N ASP A 48 3.38 -1.85 0.49
CA ASP A 48 4.44 -1.71 -0.51
C ASP A 48 3.81 -1.65 -1.91
N VAL A 49 3.94 -0.53 -2.58
CA VAL A 49 3.28 -0.31 -3.88
C VAL A 49 4.25 0.24 -4.91
N SER A 50 4.23 -0.38 -6.10
CA SER A 50 4.98 0.10 -7.26
C SER A 50 4.14 0.11 -8.53
N GLY A 51 4.29 1.17 -9.33
CA GLY A 51 3.42 1.39 -10.50
C GLY A 51 3.30 2.84 -10.96
N TRP A 52 2.10 3.26 -11.37
CA TRP A 52 1.90 4.58 -11.99
C TRP A 52 1.10 5.54 -11.12
N PHE A 53 -0.07 5.11 -10.64
CA PHE A 53 -0.98 5.92 -9.83
C PHE A 53 -1.36 5.18 -8.55
N LEU A 54 -1.17 5.82 -7.40
CA LEU A 54 -1.53 5.29 -6.10
C LEU A 54 -2.39 6.27 -5.31
N ASN A 55 -3.46 5.75 -4.72
CA ASN A 55 -4.09 6.33 -3.56
C ASN A 55 -3.92 5.37 -2.36
N ALA A 56 -3.28 5.82 -1.30
CA ALA A 56 -2.97 4.99 -0.13
C ALA A 56 -3.42 5.64 1.18
N ARG A 57 -4.01 4.85 2.07
CA ARG A 57 -4.41 5.29 3.42
C ARG A 57 -4.07 4.25 4.48
N GLY A 58 -3.42 4.67 5.56
CA GLY A 58 -2.83 3.71 6.48
C GLY A 58 -1.77 4.26 7.40
N GLN A 59 -0.96 3.41 7.99
CA GLN A 59 0.07 3.86 8.94
C GLN A 59 1.47 3.91 8.33
N PHE A 60 1.89 2.86 7.64
CA PHE A 60 3.24 2.70 7.10
C PHE A 60 3.18 2.38 5.61
N PHE A 61 3.75 3.25 4.78
CA PHE A 61 3.82 3.01 3.33
C PHE A 61 5.23 3.15 2.79
N ASN A 62 5.57 2.24 1.88
CA ASN A 62 6.67 2.35 0.96
C ASN A 62 6.12 2.43 -0.47
N VAL A 63 6.40 3.52 -1.17
CA VAL A 63 5.78 3.85 -2.45
C VAL A 63 6.83 4.19 -3.49
N SER A 64 6.68 3.62 -4.68
CA SER A 64 7.49 3.94 -5.85
C SER A 64 6.63 3.96 -7.10
N VAL A 65 5.99 5.10 -7.35
CA VAL A 65 5.06 5.32 -8.46
C VAL A 65 5.33 6.64 -9.20
N ARG A 66 4.54 6.99 -10.21
CA ARG A 66 4.65 8.31 -10.84
C ARG A 66 3.85 9.37 -10.09
N PHE A 67 2.64 9.01 -9.68
CA PHE A 67 1.71 9.90 -8.98
C PHE A 67 1.16 9.18 -7.75
N ALA A 68 1.39 9.75 -6.58
CA ALA A 68 0.93 9.19 -5.32
C ALA A 68 0.13 10.22 -4.52
N SER A 69 -0.94 9.75 -3.90
CA SER A 69 -1.65 10.44 -2.82
C SER A 69 -1.66 9.51 -1.63
N VAL A 70 -0.92 9.85 -0.58
CA VAL A 70 -0.77 8.98 0.60
C VAL A 70 -1.14 9.74 1.86
N SER A 71 -1.96 9.12 2.70
CA SER A 71 -2.30 9.61 4.03
C SER A 71 -1.90 8.56 5.07
N GLY A 72 -1.00 8.90 5.96
CA GLY A 72 -0.57 8.00 7.02
C GLY A 72 0.53 8.53 7.92
N GLN A 73 0.88 7.78 8.97
CA GLN A 73 1.84 8.26 9.97
C GLN A 73 3.28 8.26 9.44
N PHE A 74 3.68 7.22 8.71
CA PHE A 74 5.02 7.00 8.19
C PHE A 74 4.96 6.71 6.68
N LEU A 75 5.66 7.52 5.89
CA LEU A 75 5.72 7.37 4.45
C LEU A 75 7.17 7.41 3.97
N THR A 76 7.57 6.39 3.22
CA THR A 76 8.72 6.47 2.32
C THR A 76 8.23 6.46 0.89
N ALA A 77 8.57 7.47 0.11
CA ALA A 77 8.08 7.58 -1.27
C ALA A 77 9.15 8.08 -2.25
N ARG A 78 9.15 7.52 -3.47
CA ARG A 78 9.98 7.94 -4.58
C ARG A 78 9.13 8.12 -5.82
N ASP A 79 8.57 9.32 -5.96
CA ASP A 79 7.54 9.59 -6.96
C ASP A 79 7.87 10.78 -7.86
N ARG A 80 7.16 10.97 -8.97
CA ARG A 80 7.27 12.25 -9.71
C ARG A 80 6.44 13.33 -9.06
N ILE A 81 5.20 13.00 -8.70
CA ILE A 81 4.27 13.87 -8.00
C ILE A 81 3.75 13.12 -6.78
N LEU A 82 3.90 13.72 -5.61
CA LEU A 82 3.44 13.17 -4.35
C LEU A 82 2.59 14.20 -3.61
N ASN A 83 1.39 13.79 -3.19
CA ASN A 83 0.64 14.44 -2.14
C ASN A 83 0.69 13.55 -0.90
N ALA A 84 1.30 14.03 0.17
CA ALA A 84 1.49 13.29 1.40
C ALA A 84 0.82 14.01 2.58
N ARG A 85 0.16 13.25 3.44
CA ARG A 85 -0.32 13.71 4.75
C ARG A 85 0.18 12.77 5.82
N GLY A 86 0.88 13.28 6.82
CA GLY A 86 1.50 12.43 7.80
C GLY A 86 2.52 13.09 8.70
N GLN A 87 2.93 12.36 9.73
CA GLN A 87 3.87 12.85 10.75
C GLN A 87 5.33 12.66 10.33
N PHE A 88 5.66 11.51 9.73
CA PHE A 88 7.03 11.13 9.38
C PHE A 88 7.12 10.80 7.89
N LEU A 89 7.61 11.75 7.10
CA LEU A 89 7.68 11.64 5.64
C LEU A 89 9.15 11.64 5.19
N ASN A 90 9.59 10.55 4.55
CA ASN A 90 10.86 10.46 3.86
C ASN A 90 10.62 10.32 2.35
N VAL A 91 10.64 11.44 1.64
CA VAL A 91 10.10 11.50 0.28
C VAL A 91 11.10 12.11 -0.69
N SER A 92 11.19 11.51 -1.88
CA SER A 92 11.90 12.05 -3.02
C SER A 92 10.92 12.23 -4.16
N ALA A 93 10.53 13.48 -4.44
CA ALA A 93 9.63 13.78 -5.53
C ALA A 93 10.02 15.06 -6.28
N ARG A 94 9.66 15.13 -7.57
CA ARG A 94 9.83 16.37 -8.35
C ARG A 94 8.84 17.44 -7.94
N ILE A 95 7.62 17.02 -7.60
CA ILE A 95 6.56 17.89 -7.08
C ILE A 95 6.05 17.22 -5.80
N LEU A 96 6.14 17.93 -4.69
CA LEU A 96 5.71 17.48 -3.38
C LEU A 96 4.70 18.46 -2.81
N SER A 97 3.54 17.96 -2.40
CA SER A 97 2.59 18.67 -1.54
C SER A 97 2.50 17.90 -0.24
N VAL A 98 2.75 18.59 0.88
CA VAL A 98 2.54 18.04 2.22
C VAL A 98 1.43 18.83 2.88
N SER A 99 0.46 18.13 3.44
CA SER A 99 -0.57 18.73 4.29
C SER A 99 -0.53 18.10 5.68
N GLU A 100 -0.88 18.89 6.68
CA GLU A 100 -1.06 18.44 8.08
C GLU A 100 -2.38 17.67 8.26
#